data_AF-A0A1Q6EG25-F1
#
_entry.id   AF-A0A1Q6EG25-F1
#
_cell.length_a   1.000
_cell.length_b   1.000
_cell.length_c   1.000
_cell.angle_alpha   90.00
_cell.angle_beta   90.00
_cell.angle_gamma   90.00
#
_symmetry.space_group_name_H-M   'P 1'
#
loop_
_entity.id
_entity.type
_entity.pdbx_description
1 polymer ?
#
loop_
_entity_poly.entity_id
_entity_poly.type
_entity_poly.pdbx_seq_one_letter_code
_entity_poly.pdbx_strand_id
1 'polypeptide(L)'
;MKIFLLFLVLISTLPCMAQRTILGLKLGETRVSQAKDILKSQGISVTTGIDEDELQQNVLLYAAQPVDFGGFSWPEVSFLFTNGFIREILFAYQSEIESVIKQRYDILEEVLLNKYGSSISDYKQSNNHYKLMVQDDRVFITVEAWTTNTPLGNGGFMEPPTVQLKYDYYGDPIINKDGYDEL
;
A
#
# COMPACT_ATOMS: atom_id res chain seq x y z
N MET A 1 17.32 -13.60 44.69
CA MET A 1 16.45 -13.32 43.53
C MET A 1 16.30 -11.81 43.31
N LYS A 2 17.25 -11.14 42.66
CA LYS A 2 17.12 -9.71 42.27
C LYS A 2 17.82 -9.34 40.94
N ILE A 3 18.17 -10.34 40.12
CA ILE A 3 18.89 -10.12 38.84
C ILE A 3 17.95 -10.31 37.62
N PHE A 4 16.80 -10.96 37.79
CA PHE A 4 15.88 -11.25 36.68
C PHE A 4 15.00 -10.07 36.24
N LEU A 5 14.94 -8.98 37.01
CA LEU A 5 14.08 -7.82 36.71
C LEU A 5 14.76 -6.75 35.84
N LEU A 6 16.09 -6.81 35.65
CA LEU A 6 16.80 -5.83 34.83
C LEU A 6 16.76 -6.10 33.33
N PHE A 7 16.48 -7.34 32.90
CA PHE A 7 16.41 -7.69 31.48
C PHE A 7 15.07 -7.34 30.81
N LEU A 8 13.99 -7.15 31.59
CA LEU A 8 12.66 -6.83 31.06
C LEU A 8 12.45 -5.33 30.75
N VAL A 9 13.33 -4.46 31.25
CA VAL A 9 13.26 -3.01 31.01
C VAL A 9 14.12 -2.58 29.82
N LEU A 10 15.05 -3.43 29.34
CA LEU A 10 15.91 -3.08 28.21
C LEU A 10 15.23 -3.28 26.83
N ILE A 11 14.14 -4.03 26.75
CA ILE A 11 13.44 -4.28 25.47
C ILE A 11 12.35 -3.22 25.20
N SER A 12 11.92 -2.46 26.21
CA SER A 12 10.88 -1.43 26.07
C SER A 12 11.39 -0.05 25.63
N THR A 13 12.69 0.10 25.36
CA THR A 13 13.31 1.41 25.01
C THR A 13 14.00 1.46 23.66
N LEU A 14 13.93 0.40 22.85
CA LEU A 14 14.26 0.54 21.44
C LEU A 14 13.02 1.12 20.74
N PRO A 15 13.06 2.35 20.19
CA PRO A 15 12.19 2.69 19.10
C PRO A 15 12.61 1.77 17.96
N CYS A 16 12.06 0.55 17.95
CA CYS A 16 12.11 -0.29 16.79
C CYS A 16 11.32 0.48 15.75
N MET A 17 12.04 1.20 14.88
CA MET A 17 11.53 1.63 13.59
C MET A 17 11.31 0.35 12.78
N ALA A 18 10.35 -0.46 13.22
CA ALA A 18 9.87 -1.60 12.47
C ALA A 18 9.21 -0.98 11.23
N GLN A 19 9.96 -0.97 10.14
CA GLN A 19 9.44 -0.59 8.84
C GLN A 19 8.16 -1.38 8.61
N ARG A 20 7.06 -0.65 8.40
CA ARG A 20 5.73 -1.22 8.42
C ARG A 20 5.58 -2.24 7.30
N THR A 21 5.06 -3.40 7.66
CA THR A 21 4.67 -4.43 6.71
C THR A 21 3.23 -4.21 6.31
N ILE A 22 2.95 -4.21 5.00
CA ILE A 22 1.61 -4.18 4.44
C ILE A 22 1.40 -5.52 3.75
N LEU A 23 0.43 -6.32 4.21
CA LEU A 23 0.24 -7.71 3.77
C LEU A 23 1.51 -8.57 3.92
N GLY A 24 2.33 -8.28 4.93
CA GLY A 24 3.62 -8.95 5.15
C GLY A 24 4.77 -8.42 4.27
N LEU A 25 4.49 -7.54 3.31
CA LEU A 25 5.49 -6.95 2.42
C LEU A 25 6.07 -5.67 3.03
N LYS A 26 7.39 -5.50 2.92
CA LYS A 26 8.10 -4.28 3.31
C LYS A 26 8.39 -3.45 2.06
N LEU A 27 7.78 -2.28 1.97
CA LEU A 27 7.99 -1.38 0.83
C LEU A 27 9.46 -0.96 0.71
N GLY A 28 10.00 -0.98 -0.51
CA GLY A 28 11.42 -0.71 -0.80
C GLY A 28 12.38 -1.86 -0.50
N GLU A 29 11.94 -2.94 0.17
CA GLU A 29 12.80 -4.06 0.60
C GLU A 29 12.41 -5.40 -0.01
N THR A 30 11.11 -5.72 -0.07
CA THR A 30 10.68 -7.05 -0.48
C THR A 30 10.85 -7.25 -1.98
N ARG A 31 11.59 -8.30 -2.37
CA ARG A 31 11.78 -8.66 -3.78
C ARG A 31 10.55 -9.32 -4.37
N VAL A 32 10.37 -9.24 -5.69
CA VAL A 32 9.27 -9.92 -6.42
C VAL A 32 9.15 -11.41 -6.05
N SER A 33 10.28 -12.13 -6.01
CA SER A 33 10.30 -13.56 -5.67
C SER A 33 9.79 -13.82 -4.26
N GLN A 34 10.29 -13.05 -3.28
CA GLN A 34 9.86 -13.13 -1.88
C GLN A 34 8.39 -12.75 -1.70
N ALA A 35 7.92 -11.72 -2.43
CA ALA A 35 6.56 -11.26 -2.33
C ALA A 35 5.56 -12.33 -2.76
N LYS A 36 5.86 -13.11 -3.82
CA LYS A 36 4.99 -14.23 -4.25
C LYS A 36 4.81 -15.26 -3.13
N ASP A 37 5.88 -15.62 -2.44
CA ASP A 37 5.83 -16.58 -1.33
C ASP A 37 5.08 -16.01 -0.11
N ILE A 38 5.36 -14.75 0.25
CA ILE A 38 4.68 -14.05 1.34
C ILE A 38 3.17 -13.96 1.07
N LEU A 39 2.78 -13.47 -0.10
CA LEU A 39 1.36 -13.32 -0.46
C LEU A 39 0.64 -14.66 -0.48
N LYS A 40 1.27 -15.70 -1.03
CA LYS A 40 0.73 -17.07 -1.00
C LYS A 40 0.53 -17.57 0.43
N SER A 41 1.46 -17.30 1.36
CA SER A 41 1.32 -17.67 2.77
C SER A 41 0.18 -16.92 3.48
N GLN A 42 -0.19 -15.74 2.98
CA GLN A 42 -1.35 -14.96 3.42
C GLN A 42 -2.65 -15.41 2.72
N GLY A 43 -2.61 -16.45 1.87
CA GLY A 43 -3.78 -16.89 1.10
C GLY A 43 -4.13 -15.98 -0.09
N ILE A 44 -3.21 -15.10 -0.50
CA ILE A 44 -3.40 -14.19 -1.64
C ILE A 44 -2.71 -14.81 -2.85
N SER A 45 -3.52 -15.28 -3.79
CA SER A 45 -3.04 -15.74 -5.09
C SER A 45 -2.82 -14.52 -5.99
N VAL A 46 -1.71 -14.48 -6.71
CA VAL A 46 -1.40 -13.38 -7.64
C VAL A 46 -1.16 -13.88 -9.05
N THR A 47 -1.59 -13.08 -10.02
CA THR A 47 -1.29 -13.24 -11.44
C THR A 47 -0.38 -12.11 -11.90
N THR A 48 0.48 -12.38 -12.87
CA THR A 48 1.29 -11.35 -13.51
C THR A 48 0.42 -10.55 -14.48
N GLY A 49 0.48 -9.23 -14.39
CA GLY A 49 0.01 -8.35 -15.46
C GLY A 49 0.92 -8.50 -16.69
N ILE A 50 0.35 -8.40 -17.88
CA ILE A 50 1.08 -8.43 -19.16
C ILE A 50 2.07 -7.25 -19.19
N ASP A 51 3.37 -7.55 -19.13
CA ASP A 51 4.47 -6.92 -19.88
C ASP A 51 5.76 -7.67 -19.51
N GLU A 52 5.89 -8.90 -20.00
CA GLU A 52 7.19 -9.56 -20.11
C GLU A 52 7.92 -8.96 -21.33
N ASP A 53 8.31 -7.70 -21.24
CA ASP A 53 9.50 -7.26 -21.97
C ASP A 53 10.67 -7.47 -21.02
N GLU A 54 11.60 -8.36 -21.37
CA GLU A 54 12.76 -8.77 -20.57
C GLU A 54 13.72 -7.60 -20.21
N LEU A 55 13.40 -6.39 -20.65
CA LEU A 55 14.11 -5.13 -20.35
C LEU A 55 13.37 -4.21 -19.37
N GLN A 56 12.14 -4.52 -18.93
CA GLN A 56 11.37 -3.61 -18.09
C GLN A 56 11.71 -3.73 -16.60
N GLN A 57 12.17 -2.61 -16.05
CA GLN A 57 12.47 -2.42 -14.63
C GLN A 57 11.24 -2.59 -13.72
N ASN A 58 10.02 -2.65 -14.28
CA ASN A 58 8.79 -2.71 -13.52
C ASN A 58 8.06 -4.05 -13.70
N VAL A 59 7.59 -4.63 -12.60
CA VAL A 59 6.74 -5.83 -12.58
C VAL A 59 5.45 -5.50 -11.85
N LEU A 60 4.32 -5.88 -12.43
CA LEU A 60 3.01 -5.68 -11.82
C LEU A 60 2.34 -7.03 -11.53
N LEU A 61 1.97 -7.23 -10.27
CA LEU A 61 1.17 -8.38 -9.85
C LEU A 61 -0.23 -7.91 -9.45
N TYR A 62 -1.23 -8.71 -9.77
CA TYR A 62 -2.62 -8.49 -9.38
C TYR A 62 -3.11 -9.62 -8.49
N ALA A 63 -3.86 -9.29 -7.44
CA ALA A 63 -4.57 -10.32 -6.67
C ALA A 63 -5.64 -10.98 -7.54
N ALA A 64 -5.68 -12.31 -7.54
CA ALA A 64 -6.64 -13.09 -8.33
C ALA A 64 -8.04 -13.15 -7.67
N GLN A 65 -8.14 -12.73 -6.42
CA GLN A 65 -9.37 -12.69 -5.63
C GLN A 65 -9.39 -11.43 -4.76
N PRO A 66 -10.58 -11.04 -4.24
CA PRO A 66 -10.66 -9.96 -3.26
C PRO A 66 -9.75 -10.20 -2.05
N VAL A 67 -9.15 -9.13 -1.53
CA VAL A 67 -8.25 -9.16 -0.37
C VAL A 67 -8.88 -8.37 0.76
N ASP A 68 -8.98 -8.99 1.94
CA ASP A 68 -9.45 -8.30 3.15
C ASP A 68 -8.29 -7.55 3.81
N PHE A 69 -8.40 -6.23 3.91
CA PHE A 69 -7.39 -5.36 4.51
C PHE A 69 -8.01 -4.07 5.07
N GLY A 70 -7.56 -3.64 6.24
CA GLY A 70 -7.99 -2.36 6.84
C GLY A 70 -9.49 -2.30 7.16
N GLY A 71 -10.15 -3.45 7.39
CA GLY A 71 -11.59 -3.52 7.67
C GLY A 71 -12.49 -3.59 6.42
N PHE A 72 -11.92 -3.64 5.22
CA PHE A 72 -12.65 -3.76 3.95
C PHE A 72 -12.19 -4.97 3.14
N SER A 73 -13.11 -5.51 2.34
CA SER A 73 -12.77 -6.40 1.23
C SER A 73 -12.52 -5.57 -0.03
N TRP A 74 -11.36 -5.78 -0.65
CA TRP A 74 -10.88 -5.02 -1.81
C TRP A 74 -10.88 -5.93 -3.05
N PRO A 75 -11.76 -5.71 -4.03
CA PRO A 75 -11.84 -6.54 -5.23
C PRO A 75 -10.64 -6.35 -6.16
N GLU A 76 -10.02 -5.17 -6.15
CA GLU A 76 -8.90 -4.82 -7.01
C GLU A 76 -7.69 -4.48 -6.14
N VAL A 77 -6.68 -5.35 -6.15
CA VAL A 77 -5.42 -5.11 -5.45
C VAL A 77 -4.26 -5.38 -6.39
N SER A 78 -3.32 -4.45 -6.44
CA SER A 78 -2.11 -4.58 -7.25
C SER A 78 -0.84 -4.26 -6.46
N PHE A 79 0.26 -4.84 -6.93
CA PHE A 79 1.59 -4.75 -6.35
C PHE A 79 2.57 -4.37 -7.45
N LEU A 80 3.04 -3.12 -7.43
CA LEU A 80 4.04 -2.62 -8.38
C LEU A 80 5.42 -2.81 -7.79
N PHE A 81 6.30 -3.43 -8.56
CA PHE A 81 7.70 -3.60 -8.25
C PHE A 81 8.52 -2.78 -9.24
N THR A 82 9.56 -2.10 -8.76
CA THR A 82 10.53 -1.38 -9.58
C THR A 82 11.94 -1.86 -9.22
N ASN A 83 12.74 -2.16 -10.23
CA ASN A 83 14.04 -2.80 -10.11
C ASN A 83 14.00 -4.10 -9.27
N GLY A 84 12.88 -4.83 -9.36
CA GLY A 84 12.65 -6.07 -8.63
C GLY A 84 12.25 -5.93 -7.16
N PHE A 85 12.04 -4.70 -6.65
CA PHE A 85 11.61 -4.41 -5.27
C PHE A 85 10.21 -3.80 -5.24
N ILE A 86 9.40 -4.16 -4.24
CA ILE A 86 8.06 -3.60 -4.09
C ILE A 86 8.13 -2.08 -3.89
N ARG A 87 7.41 -1.34 -4.73
CA ARG A 87 7.33 0.11 -4.74
C ARG A 87 5.99 0.60 -4.22
N GLU A 88 4.91 0.00 -4.72
CA GLU A 88 3.55 0.43 -4.43
C GLU A 88 2.64 -0.76 -4.18
N ILE A 89 1.72 -0.59 -3.24
CA ILE A 89 0.54 -1.45 -3.07
C ILE A 89 -0.69 -0.58 -3.19
N LEU A 90 -1.57 -0.94 -4.13
CA LEU A 90 -2.81 -0.25 -4.41
C LEU A 90 -3.98 -1.16 -4.07
N PHE A 91 -4.93 -0.63 -3.31
CA PHE A 91 -6.24 -1.21 -3.07
C PHE A 91 -7.29 -0.31 -3.69
N ALA A 92 -8.11 -0.83 -4.59
CA ALA A 92 -9.15 -0.09 -5.29
C ALA A 92 -10.51 -0.76 -5.11
N TYR A 93 -11.54 0.06 -5.03
CA TYR A 93 -12.92 -0.37 -4.98
C TYR A 93 -13.77 0.55 -5.84
N GLN A 94 -14.44 -0.03 -6.82
CA GLN A 94 -15.36 0.66 -7.73
C GLN A 94 -16.81 0.33 -7.37
N SER A 95 -17.71 1.31 -7.50
CA SER A 95 -19.14 1.11 -7.31
C SER A 95 -19.93 2.20 -8.04
N GLU A 96 -21.03 1.81 -8.68
CA GLU A 96 -21.98 2.79 -9.24
C GLU A 96 -22.73 3.59 -8.16
N ILE A 97 -22.63 3.19 -6.89
CA ILE A 97 -23.30 3.84 -5.77
C ILE A 97 -22.33 4.85 -5.12
N GLU A 98 -22.47 6.12 -5.48
CA GLU A 98 -21.67 7.25 -4.97
C GLU A 98 -21.55 7.26 -3.43
N SER A 99 -22.67 7.06 -2.72
CA SER A 99 -22.67 7.12 -1.25
C SER A 99 -21.80 6.04 -0.60
N VAL A 100 -21.63 4.88 -1.25
CA VAL A 100 -20.75 3.81 -0.78
C VAL A 100 -19.28 4.21 -0.93
N ILE A 101 -18.92 4.85 -2.06
CA ILE A 101 -17.57 5.37 -2.29
C ILE A 101 -17.23 6.43 -1.25
N LYS A 102 -18.13 7.41 -1.04
CA LYS A 102 -17.93 8.47 -0.05
C LYS A 102 -17.81 7.92 1.37
N GLN A 103 -18.69 6.98 1.77
CA GLN A 103 -18.63 6.37 3.09
C GLN A 103 -17.29 5.65 3.33
N ARG A 104 -16.81 4.88 2.35
CA ARG A 104 -15.50 4.21 2.47
C ARG A 104 -14.36 5.22 2.58
N TYR A 105 -14.38 6.29 1.79
CA TYR A 105 -13.41 7.38 1.88
C TYR A 105 -13.41 7.99 3.30
N ASP A 106 -14.57 8.33 3.84
CA ASP A 106 -14.68 9.00 5.14
C ASP A 106 -14.11 8.16 6.28
N ILE A 107 -14.35 6.84 6.25
CA ILE A 107 -13.78 5.91 7.23
C ILE A 107 -12.25 5.88 7.13
N LEU A 108 -11.71 5.81 5.91
CA LEU A 108 -10.26 5.78 5.68
C LEU A 108 -9.60 7.12 6.04
N GLU A 109 -10.24 8.23 5.71
CA GLU A 109 -9.84 9.59 6.06
C GLU A 109 -9.75 9.73 7.58
N GLU A 110 -10.80 9.35 8.31
CA GLU A 110 -10.82 9.39 9.77
C GLU A 110 -9.67 8.57 10.39
N VAL A 111 -9.45 7.34 9.89
CA VAL A 111 -8.36 6.48 10.37
C VAL A 111 -7.00 7.12 10.14
N LEU A 112 -6.76 7.71 8.97
CA LEU A 112 -5.49 8.37 8.66
C LEU A 112 -5.30 9.65 9.47
N LEU A 113 -6.33 10.49 9.61
CA LEU A 113 -6.26 11.71 10.43
C LEU A 113 -5.97 11.41 11.90
N ASN A 114 -6.64 10.40 12.46
CA ASN A 114 -6.43 10.00 13.86
C ASN A 114 -5.01 9.47 14.11
N LYS A 115 -4.42 8.80 13.11
CA LYS A 115 -3.11 8.15 13.25
C LYS A 115 -1.94 9.03 12.83
N TYR A 116 -2.15 9.90 11.86
CA TYR A 116 -1.11 10.63 11.14
C TYR A 116 -1.42 12.11 10.95
N GLY A 117 -2.36 12.68 11.71
CA GLY A 117 -2.80 14.07 11.52
C GLY A 117 -1.69 15.12 11.55
N SER A 118 -0.56 14.86 12.22
CA SER A 118 0.62 15.75 12.22
C SER A 118 1.51 15.64 10.99
N SER A 119 1.27 14.67 10.10
CA SER A 119 2.10 14.36 8.92
C SER A 119 1.32 14.45 7.60
N ILE A 120 0.25 15.24 7.58
CA ILE A 120 -0.52 15.51 6.36
C ILE A 120 0.37 16.26 5.37
N SER A 121 0.47 15.72 4.16
CA SER A 121 1.31 16.23 3.07
C SER A 121 0.50 16.83 1.93
N ASP A 122 -0.73 16.34 1.72
CA ASP A 122 -1.70 16.91 0.78
C ASP A 122 -3.12 16.57 1.24
N TYR A 123 -4.05 17.50 1.01
CA TYR A 123 -5.45 17.36 1.40
C TYR A 123 -6.32 18.17 0.44
N LYS A 124 -7.26 17.48 -0.22
CA LYS A 124 -8.17 18.07 -1.18
C LYS A 124 -9.58 17.54 -0.94
N GLN A 125 -10.53 18.45 -0.81
CA GLN A 125 -11.94 18.13 -0.86
C GLN A 125 -12.62 19.02 -1.88
N SER A 126 -13.28 18.39 -2.84
CA SER A 126 -14.08 19.05 -3.88
C SER A 126 -15.33 18.21 -4.14
N ASN A 127 -16.29 18.75 -4.90
CA ASN A 127 -17.63 18.16 -5.02
C ASN A 127 -17.63 16.67 -5.38
N ASN A 128 -16.71 16.23 -6.25
CA ASN A 128 -16.63 14.86 -6.73
C ASN A 128 -15.26 14.21 -6.57
N HIS A 129 -14.30 14.89 -5.94
CA HIS A 129 -12.94 14.38 -5.76
C HIS A 129 -12.42 14.73 -4.38
N TYR A 130 -12.00 13.69 -3.66
CA TYR A 130 -11.50 13.74 -2.30
C TYR A 130 -10.14 13.07 -2.24
N LYS A 131 -9.18 13.68 -1.53
CA LYS A 131 -7.83 13.14 -1.38
C LYS A 131 -7.26 13.54 -0.03
N LEU A 132 -6.70 12.57 0.67
CA LEU A 132 -5.84 12.79 1.83
C LEU A 132 -4.56 11.99 1.62
N MET A 133 -3.42 12.67 1.71
CA MET A 133 -2.10 12.06 1.62
C MET A 133 -1.30 12.40 2.86
N VAL A 134 -0.77 11.37 3.53
CA VAL A 134 0.12 11.53 4.67
C VAL A 134 1.47 10.93 4.34
N GLN A 135 2.52 11.51 4.92
CA GLN A 135 3.88 11.01 4.80
C GLN A 135 4.30 10.32 6.10
N ASP A 136 4.67 9.06 6.02
CA ASP A 136 5.18 8.25 7.14
C ASP A 136 6.57 7.73 6.75
N ASP A 137 7.61 8.43 7.19
CA ASP A 137 9.00 8.22 6.75
C ASP A 137 9.11 8.26 5.22
N ARG A 138 9.54 7.16 4.58
CA ARG A 138 9.73 7.04 3.12
C ARG A 138 8.49 6.56 2.37
N VAL A 139 7.33 6.52 3.01
CA VAL A 139 6.08 6.04 2.43
C VAL A 139 5.04 7.14 2.43
N PHE A 140 4.43 7.38 1.27
CA PHE A 140 3.17 8.12 1.17
C PHE A 140 2.01 7.15 1.30
N ILE A 141 1.08 7.47 2.20
CA ILE A 141 -0.19 6.78 2.33
C ILE A 141 -1.26 7.72 1.81
N THR A 142 -1.89 7.34 0.70
CA THR A 142 -2.91 8.15 0.03
C THR A 142 -4.25 7.43 0.09
N VAL A 143 -5.28 8.11 0.56
CA VAL A 143 -6.66 7.76 0.26
C VAL A 143 -7.20 8.77 -0.72
N GLU A 144 -7.80 8.30 -1.80
CA GLU A 144 -8.37 9.14 -2.84
C GLU A 144 -9.68 8.55 -3.33
N ALA A 145 -10.66 9.40 -3.60
CA ALA A 145 -11.96 8.97 -4.08
C ALA A 145 -12.52 9.93 -5.12
N TRP A 146 -13.13 9.34 -6.15
CA TRP A 146 -13.96 10.03 -7.14
C TRP A 146 -15.38 9.51 -7.00
N THR A 147 -16.33 10.39 -6.65
CA THR A 147 -17.71 9.99 -6.38
C THR A 147 -18.62 10.04 -7.61
N THR A 148 -18.11 10.59 -8.70
CA THR A 148 -18.75 10.57 -10.01
C THR A 148 -17.87 9.83 -10.99
N ASN A 149 -18.46 9.37 -12.08
CA ASN A 149 -17.70 8.84 -13.20
C ASN A 149 -16.61 9.84 -13.65
N THR A 150 -15.38 9.38 -13.83
CA THR A 150 -14.23 10.20 -14.24
C THR A 150 -13.85 9.93 -15.69
N PRO A 151 -13.62 10.96 -16.53
CA PRO A 151 -13.18 10.75 -17.90
C PRO A 151 -11.79 10.11 -17.96
N LEU A 152 -11.67 8.99 -18.67
CA LEU A 152 -10.40 8.38 -19.07
C LEU A 152 -9.89 9.05 -20.35
N GLY A 153 -9.00 10.04 -20.17
CA GLY A 153 -8.37 10.77 -21.26
C GLY A 153 -9.36 11.44 -22.22
N ASN A 154 -8.94 11.69 -23.46
CA ASN A 154 -9.75 12.37 -24.48
C ASN A 154 -10.76 11.46 -25.20
N GLY A 155 -10.88 10.18 -24.79
CA GLY A 155 -11.61 9.15 -25.53
C GLY A 155 -13.06 8.93 -25.13
N GLY A 156 -13.57 9.64 -24.13
CA GLY A 156 -14.97 9.52 -23.66
C GLY A 156 -15.30 8.25 -22.89
N PHE A 157 -14.32 7.38 -22.62
CA PHE A 157 -14.46 6.33 -21.63
C PHE A 157 -14.55 6.95 -20.24
N MET A 158 -15.41 6.42 -19.40
CA MET A 158 -15.63 6.93 -18.05
C MET A 158 -15.28 5.82 -17.06
N GLU A 159 -14.32 6.07 -16.19
CA GLU A 159 -14.11 5.25 -15.00
C GLU A 159 -15.31 5.40 -14.06
N PRO A 160 -15.81 4.30 -13.49
CA PRO A 160 -16.87 4.39 -12.48
C PRO A 160 -16.35 5.07 -11.20
N PRO A 161 -17.26 5.50 -10.31
CA PRO A 161 -16.87 6.05 -9.03
C PRO A 161 -16.01 5.06 -8.25
N THR A 162 -14.92 5.55 -7.69
CA THR A 162 -13.83 4.72 -7.17
C THR A 162 -13.30 5.31 -5.87
N VAL A 163 -12.97 4.46 -4.91
CA VAL A 163 -12.10 4.80 -3.78
C VAL A 163 -10.86 3.93 -3.83
N GLN A 164 -9.71 4.54 -3.57
CA GLN A 164 -8.44 3.87 -3.51
C GLN A 164 -7.68 4.18 -2.21
N LEU A 165 -6.99 3.17 -1.71
CA LEU A 165 -5.99 3.28 -0.66
C LEU A 165 -4.66 2.83 -1.25
N LYS A 166 -3.65 3.69 -1.17
CA LYS A 166 -2.35 3.50 -1.81
C LYS A 166 -1.21 3.71 -0.85
N TYR A 167 -0.26 2.78 -0.86
CA TYR A 167 1.00 2.91 -0.14
C TYR A 167 2.13 2.98 -1.17
N ASP A 168 2.80 4.11 -1.28
CA ASP A 168 3.85 4.38 -2.27
C ASP A 168 5.15 4.74 -1.56
N TYR A 169 6.18 3.89 -1.71
CA TYR A 169 7.50 4.16 -1.16
C TYR A 169 8.26 5.06 -2.10
N TYR A 170 8.85 6.19 -1.67
CA TYR A 170 9.50 7.12 -2.61
C TYR A 170 11.03 7.12 -2.59
N GLY A 171 11.67 6.27 -1.76
CA GLY A 171 13.14 6.19 -1.64
C GLY A 171 13.82 5.23 -2.63
N ASP A 172 15.15 5.11 -2.51
CA ASP A 172 15.92 4.07 -3.18
C ASP A 172 15.63 2.68 -2.57
N PRO A 173 15.74 1.58 -3.33
CA PRO A 173 15.64 0.24 -2.76
C PRO A 173 16.57 0.04 -1.56
N ILE A 174 16.03 -0.48 -0.47
CA ILE A 174 16.81 -0.79 0.73
C ILE A 174 17.38 -2.20 0.54
N ILE A 175 18.63 -2.25 0.13
CA ILE A 175 19.38 -3.50 -0.02
C ILE A 175 20.08 -3.75 1.31
N ASN A 176 19.49 -4.59 2.17
CA ASN A 176 20.20 -5.10 3.35
C ASN A 176 21.40 -5.89 2.86
N LYS A 177 22.61 -5.39 3.16
CA LYS A 177 23.88 -6.06 2.83
C LYS A 177 24.13 -7.32 3.65
N ASP A 178 23.33 -7.57 4.69
CA ASP A 178 23.49 -8.69 5.64
C ASP A 178 23.06 -10.06 5.08
N GLY A 179 23.03 -10.23 3.76
CA GLY A 179 22.71 -11.49 3.09
C GLY A 179 23.58 -11.80 1.87
N TYR A 180 24.61 -11.00 1.60
CA TYR A 180 25.71 -11.40 0.73
C TYR A 180 26.79 -12.03 1.59
N ASP A 181 26.53 -13.24 2.09
CA ASP A 181 27.64 -14.15 2.35
C ASP A 181 28.24 -14.45 0.98
N GLU A 182 29.51 -14.04 0.84
CA GLU A 182 30.35 -14.22 -0.34
C GLU A 182 30.23 -15.66 -0.87
N LEU A 183 29.75 -15.79 -2.12
CA LEU A 183 30.00 -16.99 -2.94
C LEU A 183 31.27 -16.76 -3.78
#